data_AF-A0AAE6G4Y0-F1
#
_entry.id   AF-A0AAE6G4Y0-F1
#
_cell.length_a   1.000
_cell.length_b   1.000
_cell.length_c   1.000
_cell.angle_alpha   90.00
_cell.angle_beta   90.00
_cell.angle_gamma   90.00
#
_symmetry.space_group_name_H-M   'P 1'
#
loop_
_entity.id
_entity.type
_entity.pdbx_description
1 polymer ?
#
loop_
_entity_poly.entity_id
_entity_poly.type
_entity_poly.pdbx_seq_one_letter_code
_entity_poly.pdbx_strand_id
1 'polypeptide(L)' 'MTSKCADVMPLSRSTLTDLFHQAASVLLPLSQHLLQCTASADVVWADETPLRVLDVKRTKLGYLWTFLT' A
#
# COMPACT_ATOMS: atom_id res chain seq x y z
N MET A 1 22.01 -29.52 -15.40
CA MET A 1 22.31 -29.02 -14.04
C MET A 1 21.99 -27.54 -14.04
N THR A 2 20.73 -27.19 -13.77
CA THR A 2 20.20 -26.44 -12.59
C THR A 2 19.84 -25.03 -13.09
N SER A 3 18.67 -24.43 -12.87
CA SER A 3 17.50 -24.75 -12.08
C SER A 3 16.33 -23.96 -12.67
N LYS A 4 15.13 -24.50 -12.54
CA LYS A 4 13.85 -23.90 -12.90
C LYS A 4 13.58 -22.74 -11.93
N CYS A 5 13.87 -21.51 -12.32
CA CYS A 5 13.43 -20.32 -11.59
C CYS A 5 12.18 -19.77 -12.29
N ALA A 6 11.13 -19.52 -11.52
CA ALA A 6 9.76 -19.20 -11.95
C ALA A 6 9.65 -18.34 -13.23
N ASP A 7 8.72 -18.70 -14.12
CA ASP A 7 8.33 -17.92 -15.29
C ASP A 7 7.79 -16.54 -14.88
N VAL A 8 8.69 -15.58 -14.66
CA VAL A 8 8.32 -14.18 -14.55
C VAL A 8 8.10 -13.69 -15.97
N MET A 9 6.85 -13.64 -16.41
CA MET A 9 6.48 -12.94 -17.64
C MET A 9 7.03 -11.50 -17.56
N PRO A 10 7.85 -11.04 -18.51
CA PRO A 10 8.40 -9.68 -18.46
C PRO A 10 7.25 -8.67 -18.60
N LEU A 11 6.95 -7.99 -17.50
CA LEU A 11 5.98 -6.89 -17.47
C LEU A 11 6.71 -5.57 -17.65
N SER A 12 6.17 -4.71 -18.52
CA SER A 12 6.66 -3.35 -18.63
C SER A 12 6.41 -2.59 -17.32
N ARG A 13 7.27 -1.60 -17.01
CA ARG A 13 7.09 -0.76 -15.83
C ARG A 13 5.71 -0.07 -15.80
N SER A 14 5.23 0.40 -16.96
CA SER A 14 3.90 1.01 -17.07
C SER A 14 2.80 0.03 -16.73
N THR A 15 2.86 -1.21 -17.23
CA THR A 15 1.87 -2.24 -16.90
C THR A 15 1.82 -2.53 -15.40
N LEU A 16 2.98 -2.61 -14.74
CA LEU A 16 3.03 -2.83 -13.29
C LEU A 16 2.40 -1.65 -12.52
N THR A 17 2.70 -0.41 -12.94
CA THR A 17 2.09 0.79 -12.36
C THR A 17 0.57 0.80 -12.55
N ASP A 18 0.08 0.44 -13.74
CA ASP A 18 -1.35 0.37 -14.03
C ASP A 18 -2.07 -0.67 -13.15
N LEU A 19 -1.48 -1.87 -13.02
CA LEU A 19 -2.01 -2.91 -12.14
C LEU A 19 -2.01 -2.48 -10.67
N PHE A 20 -0.98 -1.77 -10.22
CA PHE A 20 -0.92 -1.23 -8.87
C PHE A 20 -2.05 -0.21 -8.61
N HIS A 21 -2.26 0.72 -9.53
CA HIS A 21 -3.36 1.68 -9.42
C HIS A 21 -4.73 0.99 -9.49
N GLN A 22 -4.90 -0.01 -10.35
CA GLN A 22 -6.13 -0.79 -10.43
C GLN A 22 -6.42 -1.55 -9.13
N ALA A 23 -5.42 -2.20 -8.54
CA ALA A 23 -5.55 -2.86 -7.24
C ALA A 23 -5.99 -1.87 -6.16
N ALA A 24 -5.42 -0.67 -6.14
CA ALA A 24 -5.82 0.38 -5.21
C ALA A 24 -7.29 0.79 -5.41
N SER A 25 -7.76 0.93 -6.66
CA SER A 25 -9.17 1.24 -6.95
C SER A 25 -10.12 0.13 -6.48
N VAL A 26 -9.76 -1.14 -6.68
CA VAL A 26 -10.58 -2.30 -6.26
C VAL A 26 -10.64 -2.41 -4.73
N LEU A 27 -9.54 -2.11 -4.03
CA LEU A 27 -9.45 -2.20 -2.58
C LEU A 27 -9.99 -0.95 -1.85
N LEU A 28 -10.31 0.13 -2.57
CA LEU A 28 -10.81 1.37 -2.00
C LEU A 28 -12.00 1.20 -1.04
N PRO A 29 -13.10 0.51 -1.39
CA PRO A 29 -14.23 0.36 -0.47
C PRO A 29 -13.86 -0.41 0.82
N LEU A 30 -12.95 -1.38 0.74
CA LEU A 30 -12.47 -2.11 1.91
C LEU A 30 -11.67 -1.17 2.84
N SER A 31 -10.77 -0.37 2.28
CA SER A 31 -10.01 0.61 3.07
C SER A 31 -10.90 1.62 3.79
N GLN A 32 -11.97 2.09 3.11
CA GLN A 32 -12.95 3.00 3.69
C GLN A 32 -13.72 2.35 4.83
N HIS A 33 -14.13 1.08 4.66
CA HIS A 33 -14.83 0.34 5.70
C HIS A 33 -13.96 0.11 6.94
N LEU A 34 -12.70 -0.29 6.76
CA LEU A 34 -11.77 -0.48 7.89
C LEU A 34 -11.56 0.82 8.68
N LEU A 35 -11.45 1.96 8.00
CA LEU A 35 -11.35 3.26 8.66
C LEU A 35 -12.61 3.62 9.47
N GLN A 36 -13.80 3.24 9.00
CA GLN A 36 -15.04 3.42 9.77
C GLN A 36 -15.04 2.54 11.02
N CYS A 37 -14.60 1.27 10.90
CA CYS A 37 -14.48 0.38 12.05
C CYS A 37 -13.51 0.94 13.10
N THR A 38 -12.32 1.38 12.67
CA THR A 38 -11.36 2.05 13.56
C THR A 38 -11.95 3.29 14.22
N ALA A 39 -12.67 4.14 13.48
CA ALA A 39 -13.29 5.34 14.02
C ALA A 39 -14.42 5.05 15.03
N SER A 40 -15.03 3.87 14.96
CA SER A 40 -16.09 3.44 15.88
C SER A 40 -15.59 2.74 17.14
N ALA A 41 -14.29 2.44 17.24
CA ALA A 41 -13.72 1.75 18.39
C ALA A 41 -13.61 2.68 19.61
N ASP A 42 -13.95 2.19 20.80
CA ASP A 42 -13.79 2.92 22.06
C ASP A 42 -12.32 3.29 22.35
N VAL A 43 -11.39 2.43 21.91
CA VAL A 43 -9.94 2.62 22.01
C VAL A 43 -9.30 2.26 20.68
N VAL A 44 -8.57 3.21 20.10
CA VAL A 44 -7.81 3.01 18.87
C VAL A 44 -6.36 2.69 19.20
N TRP A 45 -5.93 1.49 18.83
CA TRP A 45 -4.52 1.10 18.86
C TRP A 45 -3.90 1.40 17.51
N ALA A 46 -2.85 2.22 17.50
CA ALA A 46 -2.18 2.65 16.29
C ALA A 46 -0.65 2.61 16.46
N ASP A 47 0.05 2.26 15.38
CA ASP A 47 1.50 2.35 15.26
C ASP A 47 1.88 3.21 14.04
N GLU A 48 2.82 4.14 14.23
CA GLU A 48 3.34 4.99 13.16
C GLU A 48 4.71 4.50 12.66
N THR A 49 4.86 4.37 11.35
CA THR A 49 6.14 4.06 10.71
C THR A 49 6.53 5.20 9.77
N PRO A 50 7.66 5.89 10.00
CA PRO A 50 8.11 6.96 9.12
C PRO A 50 8.56 6.41 7.76
N LEU A 51 8.13 7.05 6.68
CA LEU A 51 8.46 6.70 5.30
C LEU A 51 8.99 7.91 4.53
N ARG A 52 10.03 7.70 3.72
CA ARG A 52 10.53 8.75 2.82
C ARG A 52 9.68 8.78 1.55
N VAL A 53 8.91 9.84 1.37
CA VAL A 53 8.08 10.06 0.19
C VAL A 53 8.90 10.83 -0.84
N LEU A 54 9.17 10.17 -1.98
CA LEU A 54 9.79 10.81 -3.13
C LEU A 54 8.76 11.71 -3.81
N ASP A 55 8.95 13.02 -3.71
CA ASP A 55 8.13 14.05 -4.37
C ASP A 55 9.04 14.85 -5.32
N VAL A 56 8.49 15.30 -6.45
CA VAL A 56 9.22 15.88 -7.60
C VAL A 56 10.10 17.07 -7.20
N LYS A 57 9.71 17.79 -6.15
CA LYS A 57 10.41 19.01 -5.68
C LYS A 57 11.29 18.79 -4.45
N ARG A 58 10.93 17.88 -3.54
CA ARG A 58 11.70 17.60 -2.31
C ARG A 58 11.19 16.32 -1.66
N THR A 59 12.09 15.38 -1.31
CA THR A 59 11.72 14.23 -0.48
C THR A 59 11.17 14.71 0.86
N LYS A 60 9.95 14.30 1.19
CA LYS A 60 9.28 14.61 2.46
C LYS A 60 9.26 13.37 3.33
N LEU A 61 9.23 13.58 4.64
CA LEU A 61 8.92 12.52 5.58
C LEU A 61 7.39 12.39 5.63
N GLY A 62 6.88 11.22 5.26
CA GLY A 62 5.52 10.79 5.49
C GLY A 62 5.44 9.77 6.61
N TYR A 63 4.23 9.44 7.05
CA TYR A 63 3.99 8.46 8.10
C TYR A 63 2.93 7.47 7.62
N LEU A 64 3.23 6.18 7.74
CA LEU A 64 2.27 5.11 7.57
C LEU A 64 1.68 4.78 8.94
N TRP A 65 0.36 4.71 9.02
CA TRP A 65 -0.36 4.37 10.24
C TRP A 65 -0.98 2.99 10.09
N THR A 66 -0.69 2.11 11.04
CA THR A 66 -1.31 0.80 11.13
C THR A 66 -2.27 0.79 12.30
N PHE A 67 -3.51 0.39 12.07
CA PHE A 67 -4.55 0.31 13.09
C PHE A 67 -4.90 -1.15 13.38
N LEU A 68 -5.12 -1.48 14.64
CA LEU A 68 -5.72 -2.75 15.03
C LEU A 68 -7.25 -2.60 14.96
N THR A 69 -7.89 -3.35 14.07
CA THR A 69 -9.35 -3.43 13.91
C THR A 69 -9.91 -4.68 14.56
#